data_AF-A0A3P8S5C0-F1
#
_entry.id   AF-A0A3P8S5C0-F1
#
_cell.length_a   1.000
_cell.length_b   1.000
_cell.length_c   1.000
_cell.angle_alpha   90.00
_cell.angle_beta   90.00
_cell.angle_gamma   90.00
#
_symmetry.space_group_name_H-M   'P 1'
#
loop_
_entity.id
_entity.type
_entity.pdbx_description
1 polymer ?
#
loop_
_entity_poly.entity_id
_entity_poly.type
_entity_poly.pdbx_seq_one_letter_code
_entity_poly.pdbx_strand_id
1 'polypeptide(L)'
;MGGEHTKKRPTLPSAHILAMHVQQLEIGAFTLTTGAYKWTKLRSIAKVVSQVHAFQEAVYPYTPDRELQAYLRLRITRFTTADIHRLAGNNDANFQQSSERQTRRIQDKLRRVKATFQ
;
A
#
# COMPACT_ATOMS: atom_id res chain seq x y z
N MET A 1 -18.75 4.52 29.65
CA MET A 1 -19.05 3.38 28.76
C MET A 1 -17.88 3.18 27.82
N GLY A 2 -16.92 2.34 28.20
CA GLY A 2 -15.74 2.04 27.39
C GLY A 2 -16.14 1.09 26.27
N GLY A 3 -16.15 1.59 25.03
CA GLY A 3 -16.33 0.73 23.87
C GLY A 3 -15.19 -0.26 23.82
N GLU A 4 -15.51 -1.55 23.80
CA GLU A 4 -14.54 -2.62 23.61
C GLU A 4 -13.68 -2.27 22.39
N HIS A 5 -12.40 -2.01 22.63
CA HIS A 5 -11.40 -1.95 21.57
C HIS A 5 -11.32 -3.36 20.98
N THR A 6 -12.17 -3.66 20.00
CA THR A 6 -12.00 -4.82 19.13
C THR A 6 -10.54 -4.81 18.70
N LYS A 7 -9.75 -5.76 19.22
CA LYS A 7 -8.30 -5.81 19.01
C LYS A 7 -8.08 -5.85 17.50
N LYS A 8 -7.77 -4.69 16.90
CA LYS A 8 -7.58 -4.56 15.46
C LYS A 8 -6.41 -5.46 15.09
N ARG A 9 -6.68 -6.43 14.22
CA ARG A 9 -5.62 -7.30 13.71
C ARG A 9 -4.55 -6.42 13.06
N PRO A 10 -3.26 -6.68 13.31
CA PRO A 10 -2.17 -5.93 12.70
C PRO A 10 -2.23 -6.10 11.18
N THR A 11 -2.16 -5.00 10.45
CA THR A 11 -2.19 -4.97 8.98
C THR A 11 -1.07 -4.08 8.45
N LEU A 12 -0.46 -4.53 7.34
CA LEU A 12 0.58 -3.79 6.62
C LEU A 12 -0.01 -3.28 5.30
N PRO A 13 -0.46 -2.02 5.24
CA PRO A 13 -0.95 -1.44 3.99
C PRO A 13 0.20 -1.21 3.00
N SER A 14 -0.14 -1.10 1.71
CA SER A 14 0.83 -0.69 0.69
C SER A 14 1.27 0.76 0.91
N ALA A 15 2.54 0.95 1.25
CA ALA A 15 3.14 2.28 1.44
C ALA A 15 3.03 3.14 0.18
N HIS A 16 3.11 2.53 -1.01
CA HIS A 16 3.00 3.24 -2.29
C HIS A 16 1.63 3.90 -2.47
N ILE A 17 0.54 3.21 -2.12
CA ILE A 17 -0.82 3.76 -2.23
C ILE A 17 -1.00 4.95 -1.28
N LEU A 18 -0.50 4.82 -0.04
CA LEU A 18 -0.56 5.91 0.95
C LEU A 18 0.26 7.12 0.51
N ALA A 19 1.46 6.90 -0.04
CA ALA A 19 2.29 7.97 -0.58
C ALA A 19 1.63 8.69 -1.76
N MET A 20 1.03 7.94 -2.70
CA MET A 20 0.25 8.53 -3.79
C MET A 20 -0.92 9.35 -3.27
N HIS A 21 -1.62 8.87 -2.24
CA HIS A 21 -2.74 9.61 -1.66
C HIS A 21 -2.29 10.93 -1.03
N VAL A 22 -1.17 10.92 -0.29
CA VAL A 22 -0.56 12.17 0.22
C VAL A 22 -0.20 13.08 -0.94
N GLN A 23 0.53 12.59 -1.95
CA GLN A 23 0.92 13.38 -3.13
C GLN A 23 -0.29 14.05 -3.80
N GLN A 24 -1.40 13.34 -3.97
CA GLN A 24 -2.65 13.91 -4.51
C GLN A 24 -3.18 15.07 -3.64
N LEU A 25 -3.12 14.92 -2.32
CA LEU A 25 -3.47 16.00 -1.39
C LEU A 25 -2.48 17.16 -1.45
N GLU A 26 -1.24 16.96 -1.90
CA GLU A 26 -0.22 18.00 -2.01
C GLU A 26 -0.32 18.83 -3.29
N ILE A 27 -1.03 18.36 -4.33
CA ILE A 27 -1.17 19.09 -5.60
C ILE A 27 -1.76 20.50 -5.38
N GLY A 28 -1.22 21.48 -6.12
CA GLY A 28 -1.61 22.89 -6.04
C GLY A 28 -1.01 23.65 -4.85
N ALA A 29 -1.32 24.94 -4.72
CA ALA A 29 -0.69 25.80 -3.70
C ALA A 29 -1.08 25.41 -2.26
N PHE A 30 -0.10 25.33 -1.36
CA PHE A 30 -0.27 25.09 0.09
C PHE A 30 -0.58 26.36 0.89
N THR A 31 -0.16 27.50 0.37
CA THR A 31 -0.35 28.81 0.96
C THR A 31 -1.38 29.60 0.17
N LEU A 32 -2.03 30.53 0.84
CA LEU A 32 -2.82 31.60 0.24
C LEU A 32 -1.88 32.70 -0.26
N THR A 33 -2.39 33.63 -1.06
CA THR A 33 -1.65 34.82 -1.50
C THR A 33 -1.19 35.69 -0.33
N THR A 34 -1.82 35.56 0.82
CA THR A 34 -1.45 36.19 2.10
C THR A 34 -0.29 35.49 2.82
N GLY A 35 0.23 34.37 2.29
CA GLY A 35 1.25 33.54 2.93
C GLY A 35 0.71 32.55 3.97
N ALA A 36 -0.55 32.68 4.39
CA ALA A 36 -1.17 31.76 5.35
C ALA A 36 -1.37 30.36 4.77
N TYR A 37 -1.21 29.32 5.59
CA TYR A 37 -1.45 27.93 5.15
C TYR A 37 -2.93 27.62 4.98
N LYS A 38 -3.26 26.83 3.96
CA LYS A 38 -4.60 26.30 3.75
C LYS A 38 -4.93 25.23 4.80
N TRP A 39 -5.67 25.62 5.84
CA TRP A 39 -6.03 24.74 6.95
C TRP A 39 -6.76 23.45 6.52
N THR A 40 -7.63 23.53 5.51
CA THR A 40 -8.34 22.37 4.96
C THR A 40 -7.36 21.33 4.41
N LYS A 41 -6.28 21.78 3.76
CA LYS A 41 -5.23 20.92 3.20
C LYS A 41 -4.43 20.25 4.31
N LEU A 42 -3.99 21.02 5.31
CA LEU A 42 -3.30 20.50 6.49
C LEU A 42 -4.15 19.44 7.22
N ARG A 43 -5.44 19.72 7.43
CA ARG A 43 -6.36 18.79 8.09
C ARG A 43 -6.51 17.49 7.30
N SER A 44 -6.59 17.54 5.98
CA SER A 44 -6.70 16.34 5.14
C SER A 44 -5.44 15.49 5.21
N ILE A 45 -4.25 16.10 5.11
CA ILE A 45 -2.98 15.37 5.24
C ILE A 45 -2.84 14.76 6.64
N ALA A 46 -3.15 15.53 7.69
CA ALA A 46 -3.11 15.06 9.07
C ALA A 46 -3.98 13.81 9.29
N LYS A 47 -5.17 13.75 8.66
CA LYS A 47 -6.02 12.54 8.73
C LYS A 47 -5.34 11.31 8.14
N VAL A 48 -4.66 11.45 7.00
CA VAL A 48 -3.93 10.33 6.39
C VAL A 48 -2.78 9.89 7.29
N VAL A 49 -2.03 10.85 7.85
CA VAL A 49 -0.95 10.56 8.80
C VAL A 49 -1.48 9.83 10.05
N SER A 50 -2.62 10.25 10.60
CA SER A 50 -3.27 9.54 11.71
C SER A 50 -3.69 8.11 11.35
N GLN A 51 -4.13 7.86 10.11
CA GLN A 51 -4.42 6.50 9.66
C GLN A 51 -3.15 5.65 9.56
N VAL A 52 -2.06 6.22 9.04
CA VAL A 52 -0.74 5.54 9.01
C VAL A 52 -0.29 5.18 10.41
N HIS A 53 -0.41 6.12 11.36
CA HIS A 53 -0.09 5.88 12.77
C HIS A 53 -0.92 4.72 13.36
N ALA A 54 -2.22 4.67 13.07
CA ALA A 54 -3.09 3.60 13.56
C ALA A 54 -2.66 2.20 13.08
N PHE A 55 -2.00 2.08 11.92
CA PHE A 55 -1.43 0.80 11.48
C PHE A 55 -0.16 0.39 12.25
N GLN A 56 0.57 1.36 12.79
CA GLN A 56 1.79 1.12 13.56
C GLN A 56 1.50 0.72 15.02
N GLU A 57 0.35 1.13 15.56
CA GLU A 57 -0.06 0.79 16.93
C GLU A 57 -0.31 -0.71 17.14
N ALA A 58 -0.73 -1.43 16.10
CA ALA A 58 -0.98 -2.86 16.17
C ALA A 58 0.30 -3.64 15.81
N VAL A 59 0.94 -4.23 16.83
CA VAL A 59 2.14 -5.06 16.65
C VAL A 59 1.75 -6.49 16.29
N TYR A 60 2.48 -7.10 15.35
CA TYR A 60 2.31 -8.52 15.03
C TYR A 60 2.75 -9.41 16.20
N PRO A 61 1.97 -10.44 16.56
CA PRO A 61 2.28 -11.32 17.69
C PRO A 61 3.38 -12.35 17.38
N TYR A 62 4.21 -12.11 16.36
CA TYR A 62 5.28 -13.04 15.98
C TYR A 62 6.50 -12.86 16.86
N THR A 63 7.09 -13.97 17.29
CA THR A 63 8.40 -13.97 17.95
C THR A 63 9.50 -13.66 16.92
N PRO A 64 10.43 -12.74 17.20
CA PRO A 64 11.47 -12.39 16.25
C PRO A 64 12.51 -13.50 16.12
N ASP A 65 12.59 -14.11 14.94
CA ASP A 65 13.69 -15.00 14.54
C ASP A 65 14.82 -14.17 13.91
N ARG A 66 15.93 -14.03 14.64
CA ARG A 66 17.06 -13.18 14.21
C ARG A 66 17.86 -13.79 13.06
N GLU A 67 17.99 -15.11 13.02
CA GLU A 67 18.74 -15.81 11.96
C GLU A 67 17.99 -15.71 10.64
N LEU A 68 16.68 -15.98 10.67
CA LEU A 68 15.82 -15.83 9.50
C LEU A 68 15.81 -14.38 9.01
N GLN A 69 15.72 -13.39 9.90
CA GLN A 69 15.78 -11.98 9.52
C GLN A 69 17.11 -11.61 8.85
N ALA A 70 18.24 -12.07 9.39
CA ALA A 70 19.56 -11.82 8.80
C ALA A 70 19.67 -12.46 7.41
N TYR A 71 19.23 -13.71 7.27
CA TYR A 71 19.19 -14.42 5.99
C TYR A 71 18.33 -13.70 4.95
N LEU A 72 17.12 -13.27 5.33
CA LEU A 72 16.21 -12.52 4.45
C LEU A 72 16.81 -11.18 4.02
N ARG A 73 17.43 -10.42 4.95
CA ARG A 73 18.11 -9.16 4.62
C ARG A 73 19.24 -9.39 3.63
N LEU A 74 20.09 -10.40 3.86
CA LEU A 74 21.17 -10.74 2.94
C LEU A 74 20.65 -11.09 1.54
N ARG A 75 19.58 -11.89 1.44
CA ARG A 75 18.95 -12.21 0.15
C ARG A 75 18.41 -10.96 -0.53
N ILE A 76 17.68 -10.10 0.18
CA ILE A 76 17.13 -8.87 -0.38
C ILE A 76 18.25 -7.99 -0.95
N THR A 77 19.33 -7.78 -0.20
CA THR A 77 20.49 -7.02 -0.68
C THR A 77 21.14 -7.68 -1.90
N ARG A 78 21.32 -9.00 -1.90
CA ARG A 78 21.91 -9.73 -3.04
C ARG A 78 21.10 -9.57 -4.33
N PHE A 79 19.78 -9.47 -4.23
CA PHE A 79 18.88 -9.38 -5.38
C PHE A 79 18.38 -7.95 -5.65
N THR A 80 18.84 -6.94 -4.92
CA THR A 80 18.32 -5.56 -5.04
C THR A 80 18.52 -4.93 -6.41
N THR A 81 19.56 -5.33 -7.13
CA THR A 81 19.87 -4.88 -8.50
C THR A 81 19.53 -5.92 -9.56
N ALA A 82 19.05 -7.10 -9.13
CA ALA A 82 18.69 -8.14 -10.06
C ALA A 82 17.30 -7.85 -10.63
N ASP A 83 17.13 -8.08 -11.93
CA ASP A 83 15.80 -8.06 -12.55
C ASP A 83 15.03 -9.30 -12.09
N ILE A 84 14.25 -9.13 -11.02
CA ILE A 84 13.48 -10.19 -10.37
C ILE A 84 12.44 -10.78 -11.34
N HIS A 85 11.90 -9.97 -12.26
CA HIS A 85 10.96 -10.45 -13.27
C HIS A 85 11.66 -11.35 -14.29
N ARG A 86 12.86 -10.99 -14.73
CA ARG A 86 13.69 -11.86 -15.57
C ARG A 86 14.13 -13.13 -14.85
N LEU A 87 14.49 -13.05 -13.56
CA LEU A 87 14.84 -14.21 -12.75
C LEU A 87 13.66 -15.15 -12.50
N ALA A 88 12.45 -14.60 -12.34
CA ALA A 88 11.22 -15.36 -12.17
C ALA A 88 10.73 -15.99 -13.49
N GLY A 89 10.93 -15.32 -14.62
CA GLY A 89 10.62 -15.86 -15.96
C GLY A 89 11.51 -17.04 -16.36
N ASN A 90 12.69 -17.18 -15.78
CA ASN A 90 13.52 -18.38 -15.94
C ASN A 90 13.10 -19.52 -14.98
N ASN A 91 12.14 -19.25 -14.08
CA ASN A 91 11.69 -20.18 -13.04
C ASN A 91 10.17 -20.39 -13.21
N ASP A 92 9.79 -20.95 -14.35
CA ASP A 92 8.42 -21.13 -14.86
C ASP A 92 7.45 -21.82 -13.88
N ALA A 93 7.94 -22.48 -12.83
CA ALA A 93 7.12 -23.15 -11.84
C ALA A 93 6.40 -22.19 -10.86
N ASN A 94 6.91 -20.96 -10.65
CA ASN A 94 6.44 -20.11 -9.54
C ASN A 94 5.68 -18.85 -9.94
N PHE A 95 5.76 -18.40 -11.20
CA PHE A 95 5.11 -17.17 -11.64
C PHE A 95 4.13 -17.49 -12.77
N GLN A 96 2.91 -17.91 -12.39
CA GLN A 96 1.80 -17.85 -13.33
C GLN A 96 1.57 -16.37 -13.65
N GLN A 97 2.11 -15.88 -14.77
CA GLN A 97 1.69 -14.63 -15.37
C GLN A 97 0.16 -14.64 -15.35
N SER A 98 -0.44 -13.62 -14.74
CA SER A 98 -1.90 -13.40 -14.70
C SER A 98 -2.49 -13.87 -16.01
N SER A 99 -3.12 -15.05 -16.00
CA SER A 99 -3.58 -15.66 -17.24
C SER A 99 -4.44 -14.64 -17.96
N GLU A 100 -4.27 -14.50 -19.25
CA GLU A 100 -5.03 -13.55 -20.06
C GLU A 100 -6.55 -13.69 -19.81
N ARG A 101 -6.98 -14.91 -19.44
CA ARG A 101 -8.33 -15.26 -19.00
C ARG A 101 -8.80 -14.51 -17.74
N GLN A 102 -7.93 -14.28 -16.77
CA GLN A 102 -8.24 -13.52 -15.54
C GLN A 102 -8.37 -12.03 -15.82
N THR A 103 -7.49 -11.48 -16.66
CA THR A 103 -7.55 -10.08 -17.10
C THR A 103 -8.82 -9.80 -17.90
N ARG A 104 -9.18 -10.69 -18.85
CA ARG A 104 -10.44 -10.61 -19.62
C ARG A 104 -11.67 -10.66 -18.70
N ARG A 105 -11.68 -11.54 -17.70
CA ARG A 105 -12.78 -11.62 -16.70
C ARG A 105 -12.95 -10.33 -15.89
N ILE A 106 -11.85 -9.67 -15.52
CA ILE A 106 -11.91 -8.40 -14.78
C ILE A 106 -12.43 -7.29 -15.69
N GLN A 107 -11.94 -7.20 -16.93
CA GLN A 107 -12.43 -6.24 -17.93
C GLN A 107 -13.93 -6.42 -18.22
N ASP A 108 -14.39 -7.66 -18.37
CA ASP A 108 -15.81 -7.95 -18.60
C ASP A 108 -16.69 -7.54 -17.42
N LYS A 109 -16.23 -7.76 -16.19
CA LYS A 109 -16.96 -7.30 -14.99
C LYS A 109 -17.02 -5.78 -14.93
N LEU A 110 -15.92 -5.08 -15.17
CA LEU A 110 -15.88 -3.61 -15.18
C LEU A 110 -16.79 -3.03 -16.28
N ARG A 111 -16.82 -3.65 -17.46
CA ARG A 111 -17.71 -3.26 -18.56
C ARG A 111 -19.19 -3.44 -18.20
N ARG A 112 -19.56 -4.52 -17.50
CA ARG A 112 -20.94 -4.73 -17.03
C ARG A 112 -21.35 -3.70 -15.98
N VAL A 113 -20.47 -3.39 -15.03
CA VAL A 113 -20.72 -2.36 -14.01
C VAL A 113 -20.90 -0.99 -14.67
N LYS A 114 -20.08 -0.64 -15.66
CA LYS A 114 -20.22 0.63 -16.41
C LYS A 114 -21.57 0.74 -17.14
N ALA A 115 -22.09 -0.36 -17.68
CA ALA A 115 -23.37 -0.38 -18.37
C ALA A 115 -24.58 -0.32 -17.43
N THR A 116 -24.40 -0.57 -16.12
CA THR A 116 -25.50 -0.51 -15.13
C THR A 116 -25.68 0.89 -14.52
N PHE A 117 -24.81 1.84 -14.88
CA PHE A 117 -24.87 3.24 -14.44
C PHE A 117 -25.31 4.20 -15.58
N GLN A 118 -25.87 3.67 -16.68
CA GLN A 118 -26.62 4.42 -17.70
C GLN A 118 -28.11 4.15 -17.53
#